data_AF-B7QGX0-F1
#
_entry.id   AF-B7QGX0-F1
#
_cell.length_a   1.000
_cell.length_b   1.000
_cell.length_c   1.000
_cell.angle_alpha   90.00
_cell.angle_beta   90.00
_cell.angle_gamma   90.00
#
_symmetry.space_group_name_H-M   'P 1'
#
loop_
_entity.id
_entity.type
_entity.pdbx_description
1 polymer ?
#
loop_
_entity_poly.entity_id
_entity_poly.type
_entity_poly.pdbx_seq_one_letter_code
_entity_poly.pdbx_strand_id
1 'polypeptide(L)' 'YIIVDEVSTTSSNIVSKVNDRQQQITGKYNKPIGILNVIMCDDLRQLPPARASEMF' A
#
# COMPACT_ATOMS: atom_id res chain seq x y z
N TYR A 1 -8.83 -11.08 -2.83
CA TYR A 1 -9.17 -9.68 -3.15
C TYR A 1 -8.85 -8.85 -1.91
N ILE A 2 -8.25 -7.67 -2.06
CA ILE A 2 -7.96 -6.73 -0.96
C ILE A 2 -8.73 -5.44 -1.23
N ILE A 3 -9.31 -4.86 -0.17
CA ILE A 3 -9.91 -3.52 -0.20
C ILE A 3 -9.11 -2.67 0.78
N VAL A 4 -8.67 -1.50 0.33
CA VAL A 4 -7.97 -0.50 1.15
C VAL A 4 -8.82 0.76 1.12
N ASP A 5 -9.31 1.16 2.28
CA ASP A 5 -10.04 2.42 2.47
C ASP A 5 -9.08 3.50 3.00
N GLU A 6 -9.41 4.78 2.79
CA GLU A 6 -8.62 5.95 3.19
C GLU A 6 -7.15 5.89 2.70
N VAL A 7 -6.94 5.51 1.43
CA VAL A 7 -5.59 5.28 0.88
C VAL A 7 -4.69 6.53 0.90
N SER A 8 -5.25 7.74 0.96
CA SER A 8 -4.56 9.03 1.09
C SER A 8 -3.61 9.07 2.28
N THR A 9 -3.98 8.38 3.36
CA THR A 9 -3.20 8.32 4.59
C THR A 9 -2.11 7.24 4.55
N THR A 10 -2.15 6.36 3.56
CA THR A 10 -1.21 5.23 3.42
C THR A 10 0.02 5.65 2.64
N SER A 11 1.19 5.58 3.28
CA SER A 11 2.46 5.87 2.59
C SER A 11 2.79 4.84 1.50
N SER A 12 3.45 5.28 0.43
CA SER A 12 3.89 4.40 -0.66
C SER A 12 4.83 3.28 -0.19
N ASN A 13 5.60 3.50 0.89
CA ASN A 13 6.47 2.47 1.48
C ASN A 13 5.65 1.25 1.96
N ILE A 14 4.48 1.51 2.54
CA ILE A 14 3.61 0.46 3.08
C ILE A 14 3.07 -0.38 1.92
N VAL A 15 2.59 0.30 0.87
CA VAL A 15 2.09 -0.35 -0.35
C VAL A 15 3.19 -1.21 -1.00
N SER A 16 4.42 -0.71 -1.09
CA SER A 16 5.57 -1.47 -1.62
C SER A 16 5.88 -2.70 -0.77
N LYS A 17 5.94 -2.58 0.56
CA LYS A 17 6.22 -3.72 1.45
C LYS A 17 5.13 -4.79 1.36
N VAL A 18 3.88 -4.37 1.25
CA VAL A 18 2.75 -5.30 1.04
C VAL A 18 2.90 -6.03 -0.29
N ASN A 19 3.24 -5.31 -1.37
CA ASN A 19 3.53 -5.90 -2.66
C ASN A 19 4.62 -6.97 -2.56
N ASP A 20 5.77 -6.61 -2.01
CA ASP A 20 6.94 -7.49 -1.95
C ASP A 20 6.65 -8.74 -1.13
N ARG A 21 5.95 -8.57 0.00
CA ARG A 21 5.56 -9.70 0.86
C ARG A 21 4.56 -10.63 0.15
N GLN A 22 3.59 -10.09 -0.58
CA GLN A 22 2.65 -10.91 -1.35
C GLN A 22 3.35 -11.66 -2.49
N GLN A 23 4.30 -11.03 -3.18
CA GLN A 23 5.11 -11.70 -4.20
C GLN A 23 5.98 -12.81 -3.62
N GLN A 24 6.58 -12.60 -2.44
CA GLN A 24 7.35 -13.63 -1.73
C GLN A 24 6.48 -14.83 -1.32
N ILE A 25 5.27 -14.59 -0.80
CA ILE A 25 4.36 -15.67 -0.40
C ILE A 25 3.88 -16.49 -1.60
N THR A 26 3.59 -15.83 -2.72
CA THR A 26 2.98 -16.46 -3.90
C THR A 26 3.99 -16.96 -4.93
N GLY A 27 5.26 -16.54 -4.84
CA GLY A 27 6.29 -16.78 -5.85
C GLY A 27 6.03 -16.04 -7.17
N LYS A 28 5.12 -15.04 -7.20
CA LYS A 28 4.70 -14.31 -8.40
C LYS A 28 5.31 -12.91 -8.48
N TYR A 29 6.63 -12.83 -8.60
CA TYR A 29 7.39 -11.57 -8.60
C TYR A 29 7.09 -10.61 -9.77
N ASN A 30 6.58 -11.13 -10.89
CA ASN A 30 6.19 -10.33 -12.06
C ASN A 30 4.72 -9.88 -12.03
N LYS A 31 4.01 -10.13 -10.92
CA LYS A 31 2.61 -9.74 -10.77
C LYS A 31 2.46 -8.75 -9.61
N PRO A 32 1.75 -7.63 -9.81
CA PRO A 32 1.48 -6.71 -8.71
C PRO A 32 0.67 -7.41 -7.62
N ILE A 33 1.02 -7.14 -6.37
CA ILE A 33 0.38 -7.65 -5.14
C ILE A 33 0.18 -9.19 -5.17
N GLY A 34 1.12 -9.91 -5.78
CA GLY A 34 1.09 -11.38 -5.82
C GLY A 34 -0.15 -11.97 -6.49
N ILE A 35 -0.76 -11.28 -7.47
CA ILE A 35 -2.01 -11.60 -8.20
C ILE A 35 -3.32 -11.20 -7.52
N LEU A 36 -3.27 -10.66 -6.31
CA LEU A 36 -4.49 -10.25 -5.63
C LEU A 36 -5.10 -9.05 -6.36
N ASN A 37 -6.38 -9.15 -6.69
CA ASN A 37 -7.13 -7.98 -7.12
C ASN A 37 -7.26 -7.01 -5.95
N VAL A 38 -6.99 -5.73 -6.20
CA VAL A 38 -7.00 -4.66 -5.19
C VAL A 38 -7.98 -3.58 -5.61
N ILE A 39 -8.83 -3.14 -4.68
CA ILE A 39 -9.62 -1.91 -4.77
C ILE A 39 -9.08 -0.94 -3.73
N MET A 40 -8.71 0.26 -4.16
CA MET A 40 -8.33 1.38 -3.28
C MET A 40 -9.44 2.42 -3.35
N CYS A 41 -9.98 2.80 -2.20
CA CYS A 41 -11.05 3.78 -2.03
C CYS A 41 -10.55 4.89 -1.11
N ASP A 42 -10.89 6.13 -1.43
CA ASP A 42 -10.43 7.31 -0.69
C ASP A 42 -11.08 8.62 -1.17
N ASP A 43 -11.00 9.67 -0.34
CA ASP A 43 -11.08 11.06 -0.77
C ASP A 43 -9.69 11.71 -0.65
N LEU A 44 -9.01 11.88 -1.78
CA LEU A 44 -7.63 12.41 -1.84
C LEU A 44 -7.49 13.88 -1.37
N ARG A 45 -8.60 14.56 -1.07
CA ARG A 45 -8.58 15.90 -0.46
C ARG A 45 -8.39 15.85 1.06
N GLN A 46 -8.36 14.66 1.65
CA GLN A 46 -8.10 14.43 3.06
C GLN A 46 -6.61 14.59 3.43
N LEU A 47 -6.26 14.26 4.68
CA LEU A 47 -4.91 14.43 5.23
C LEU A 47 -3.89 13.55 4.49
N PRO A 48 -2.70 14.08 4.17
CA PRO A 48 -1.62 13.28 3.59
C PRO A 48 -1.08 12.26 4.61
N PRO A 49 -0.28 11.26 4.19
CA PRO A 49 0.32 10.30 5.10
C PRO A 49 1.14 11.02 6.18
N ALA A 50 1.00 10.57 7.43
CA ALA A 50 1.76 11.13 8.54
C ALA A 50 3.27 10.97 8.29
N ARG A 51 4.02 12.07 8.34
CA ARG A 51 5.48 12.09 8.21
C ARG A 51 6.09 12.36 9.58
N ALA A 52 6.41 11.30 10.32
CA ALA A 52 7.26 11.42 11.49
C ALA A 52 8.72 11.54 11.02
N SER A 53 9.22 12.76 10.82
CA SER A 53 10.68 12.97 10.82
C SER A 53 11.13 13.13 12.26
N GLU A 54 12.28 12.60 12.61
CA GLU A 54 12.92 12.92 13.88
C GLU A 54 13.17 14.45 13.92
N MET A 55 12.72 15.12 14.98
CA MET A 55 13.19 16.47 15.29
C MET A 55 14.53 16.32 16.00
N PHE A 56 15.61 16.77 15.35
CA PHE A 56 16.92 16.91 15.97
C PHE A 56 16.95 18.13 16.89
#